data_AF-A0A7Y3BTM0-F1
#
_entry.id   AF-A0A7Y3BTM0-F1
#
_cell.length_a   1.000
_cell.length_b   1.000
_cell.length_c   1.000
_cell.angle_alpha   90.00
_cell.angle_beta   90.00
_cell.angle_gamma   90.00
#
_symmetry.space_group_name_H-M   'P 1'
#
loop_
_entity.id
_entity.type
_entity.pdbx_description
1 polymer ?
#
loop_
_entity_poly.entity_id
_entity_poly.type
_entity_poly.pdbx_seq_one_letter_code
_entity_poly.pdbx_strand_id
1 'polypeptide(L)'
;AEASEIFQGRCTVCHGAGGKGDGAGSAALDPKPRDLTSDEWQASVDDEHIRKIIIYGGSAVGKAATMPANPDLDAKPDVVAELVKLVRGLAK
;
A
#
# COMPACT_ATOMS: atom_id res chain seq x y z
N ALA A 1 -13.68 -0.32 9.82
CA ALA A 1 -12.97 -0.32 11.11
C ALA A 1 -11.63 -1.03 10.96
N GLU A 2 -11.62 -2.36 10.76
CA GLU A 2 -10.38 -3.15 10.67
C GLU A 2 -9.40 -2.71 9.57
N ALA A 3 -9.86 -2.54 8.32
CA ALA A 3 -8.97 -2.11 7.23
C ALA A 3 -8.33 -0.73 7.50
N SER A 4 -9.08 0.21 8.07
CA SER A 4 -8.57 1.54 8.43
C SER A 4 -7.52 1.45 9.55
N GLU A 5 -7.75 0.63 10.56
CA GLU A 5 -6.79 0.38 11.64
C GLU A 5 -5.50 -0.26 11.12
N ILE A 6 -5.64 -1.23 10.20
CA ILE A 6 -4.49 -1.88 9.54
C ILE A 6 -3.71 -0.87 8.69
N PHE A 7 -4.40 -0.05 7.89
CA PHE A 7 -3.76 0.98 7.08
C PHE A 7 -2.99 1.97 7.97
N GLN A 8 -3.62 2.47 9.03
CA GLN A 8 -3.00 3.37 10.00
C GLN A 8 -1.80 2.72 10.69
N GLY A 9 -1.93 1.49 11.20
CA GLY A 9 -0.90 0.82 11.98
C GLY A 9 0.26 0.24 11.17
N ARG A 10 0.04 -0.15 9.90
CA ARG A 10 1.05 -0.84 9.07
C ARG A 10 1.54 -0.01 7.89
N CYS A 11 0.65 0.73 7.23
CA CYS A 11 0.95 1.34 5.94
C CYS A 11 1.45 2.78 6.07
N THR A 12 0.83 3.58 6.96
CA THR A 12 1.14 5.02 7.07
C THR A 12 2.55 5.31 7.57
N VAL A 13 3.19 4.37 8.26
CA VAL A 13 4.59 4.50 8.71
C VAL A 13 5.52 4.79 7.54
N CYS A 14 5.28 4.17 6.38
CA CYS A 14 6.07 4.39 5.16
C CYS A 14 5.33 5.24 4.12
N HIS A 15 4.05 4.97 3.88
CA HIS A 15 3.29 5.68 2.85
C HIS A 15 2.75 7.05 3.29
N GLY A 16 2.83 7.37 4.59
CA GLY A 16 2.25 8.59 5.17
C GLY A 16 0.74 8.51 5.34
N ALA A 17 0.17 9.34 6.21
CA ALA A 17 -1.27 9.39 6.46
C ALA A 17 -2.07 9.80 5.20
N GLY A 18 -1.46 10.61 4.33
CA GLY A 18 -2.03 11.04 3.05
C GLY A 18 -1.60 10.21 1.85
N GLY A 19 -0.84 9.12 2.04
CA GLY A 19 -0.44 8.23 0.94
C GLY A 19 0.71 8.73 0.06
N LYS A 20 1.39 9.82 0.40
CA LYS A 20 2.39 10.45 -0.48
C LYS A 20 3.77 9.80 -0.47
N GLY A 21 3.96 8.72 0.29
CA GLY A 21 5.29 8.12 0.48
C GLY A 21 6.19 8.93 1.42
N ASP A 22 5.60 9.78 2.26
CA ASP A 22 6.27 10.71 3.17
C ASP A 22 6.14 10.33 4.66
N GLY A 23 5.80 9.06 4.93
CA GLY A 23 5.78 8.54 6.30
C GLY A 23 7.16 8.58 6.96
N ALA A 24 7.23 8.64 8.29
CA ALA A 24 8.51 8.75 9.01
C ALA A 24 9.51 7.64 8.67
N GLY A 25 9.03 6.42 8.37
CA GLY A 25 9.84 5.29 7.93
C GLY A 25 10.36 5.40 6.50
N SER A 26 9.86 6.33 5.68
CA SER A 26 10.29 6.48 4.28
C SER A 26 11.61 7.23 4.12
N ALA A 27 12.04 7.98 5.13
CA ALA A 27 13.25 8.82 5.07
C ALA A 27 14.54 8.03 4.77
N ALA A 28 14.60 6.76 5.19
CA ALA A 28 15.76 5.89 5.01
C ALA A 28 15.61 4.90 3.84
N LEU A 29 14.54 5.00 3.04
CA LEU A 29 14.25 4.05 1.96
C LEU A 29 14.66 4.60 0.59
N ASP A 30 15.43 3.81 -0.15
CA ASP A 30 15.75 4.03 -1.55
C ASP A 30 15.47 2.74 -2.36
N PRO A 31 14.49 2.73 -3.29
CA PRO A 31 13.62 3.84 -3.64
C PRO A 31 12.63 4.21 -2.53
N LYS A 32 12.19 5.47 -2.51
CA LYS A 32 11.10 5.90 -1.64
C LYS A 32 9.80 5.15 -1.94
N PRO A 33 8.92 4.98 -0.94
CA PRO A 33 7.58 4.43 -1.16
C PRO A 33 6.82 5.25 -2.22
N ARG A 34 5.96 4.54 -2.97
CA ARG A 34 5.12 5.15 -4.00
C ARG A 34 4.20 6.22 -3.41
N ASP A 35 4.09 7.34 -4.12
CA ASP A 35 3.00 8.29 -3.94
C ASP A 35 1.71 7.67 -4.49
N LEU A 36 0.84 7.25 -3.58
CA LEU A 36 -0.46 6.64 -3.84
C LEU A 36 -1.51 7.67 -4.30
N THR A 37 -1.22 8.97 -4.18
CA THR A 37 -2.11 10.06 -4.65
C THR A 37 -1.91 10.38 -6.13
N SER A 38 -0.88 9.82 -6.76
CA SER A 38 -0.59 10.03 -8.18
C SER A 38 -1.65 9.38 -9.07
N ASP A 39 -2.41 10.20 -9.79
CA ASP A 39 -3.40 9.75 -10.78
C ASP A 39 -2.77 8.90 -11.90
N GLU A 40 -1.58 9.27 -12.36
CA GLU A 40 -0.84 8.49 -13.37
C GLU A 40 -0.56 7.07 -12.85
N TRP A 41 -0.07 6.95 -11.61
CA TRP A 41 0.17 5.64 -11.01
C TRP A 41 -1.14 4.86 -10.82
N GLN A 42 -2.17 5.51 -10.27
CA GLN A 42 -3.48 4.90 -10.06
C GLN A 42 -4.04 4.34 -11.38
N ALA A 43 -3.96 5.09 -12.48
CA ALA A 43 -4.40 4.64 -13.80
C ALA A 43 -3.52 3.51 -14.38
N SER A 44 -2.26 3.42 -13.97
CA SER A 44 -1.29 2.44 -14.49
C SER A 44 -1.40 1.03 -13.87
N VAL A 45 -2.15 0.87 -12.77
CA VAL A 45 -2.30 -0.40 -12.05
C VAL A 45 -3.76 -0.74 -11.84
N ASP A 46 -4.08 -2.04 -11.85
CA ASP A 46 -5.39 -2.55 -11.48
C ASP A 46 -5.48 -2.91 -9.99
N ASP A 47 -6.69 -3.27 -9.55
CA ASP A 47 -6.95 -3.63 -8.15
C ASP A 47 -6.29 -4.96 -7.76
N GLU A 48 -6.07 -5.87 -8.72
CA GLU A 48 -5.36 -7.12 -8.48
C GLU A 48 -3.89 -6.86 -8.14
N HIS A 49 -3.23 -5.94 -8.85
CA HIS A 49 -1.88 -5.50 -8.54
C HIS A 49 -1.78 -4.95 -7.12
N ILE A 50 -2.72 -4.07 -6.72
CA ILE A 50 -2.76 -3.48 -5.38
C ILE A 50 -3.00 -4.56 -4.32
N ARG A 51 -3.95 -5.49 -4.55
CA ARG A 51 -4.17 -6.65 -3.67
C ARG A 51 -2.89 -7.47 -3.51
N LYS A 52 -2.23 -7.80 -4.61
CA LYS A 52 -1.05 -8.67 -4.62
C LYS A 52 0.12 -8.04 -3.87
N ILE A 53 0.39 -6.75 -4.07
CA ILE A 53 1.49 -6.07 -3.38
C ILE A 53 1.21 -5.88 -1.88
N ILE A 54 -0.06 -5.70 -1.47
CA ILE A 54 -0.45 -5.62 -0.05
C ILE A 54 -0.17 -6.96 0.66
N ILE A 55 -0.59 -8.08 0.05
CA ILE A 55 -0.49 -9.39 0.68
C ILE A 55 0.95 -9.93 0.61
N TYR A 56 1.59 -9.84 -0.55
CA TYR A 56 2.86 -10.53 -0.80
C TYR A 56 4.08 -9.61 -0.86
N GLY A 57 3.89 -8.30 -0.65
CA GLY A 57 4.98 -7.32 -0.61
C GLY A 57 5.50 -6.92 -2.00
N GLY A 58 6.48 -6.01 -2.01
CA GLY A 58 7.00 -5.40 -3.23
C GLY A 58 7.62 -6.42 -4.20
N SER A 59 8.39 -7.38 -3.68
CA SER A 59 9.08 -8.38 -4.50
C SER A 59 8.13 -9.22 -5.37
N ALA A 60 6.90 -9.48 -4.89
CA ALA A 60 5.91 -10.29 -5.60
C ALA A 60 5.38 -9.66 -6.90
N VAL A 61 5.64 -8.36 -7.07
CA VAL A 61 5.26 -7.57 -8.26
C VAL A 61 6.46 -6.84 -8.87
N GLY A 62 7.69 -7.31 -8.59
CA GLY A 62 8.92 -6.73 -9.14
C GLY A 62 9.25 -5.32 -8.63
N LYS A 63 8.82 -4.99 -7.41
CA LYS A 63 9.14 -3.73 -6.70
C LYS A 63 10.08 -4.01 -5.52
N ALA A 64 10.45 -2.95 -4.80
CA ALA A 64 11.43 -3.03 -3.71
C ALA A 64 11.00 -4.01 -2.61
N ALA A 65 11.92 -4.90 -2.21
CA ALA A 65 11.71 -5.86 -1.13
C ALA A 65 11.52 -5.20 0.25
N THR A 66 11.85 -3.91 0.36
CA THR A 66 11.61 -3.09 1.55
C THR A 66 10.13 -2.85 1.84
N MET A 67 9.24 -3.08 0.87
CA MET A 67 7.80 -3.17 1.13
C MET A 67 7.46 -4.61 1.56
N PRO A 68 7.24 -4.86 2.86
CA PRO A 68 7.07 -6.22 3.38
C PRO A 68 5.73 -6.82 2.97
N ALA A 69 5.67 -8.15 2.98
CA ALA A 69 4.43 -8.90 2.83
C ALA A 69 3.57 -8.82 4.10
N ASN A 70 2.25 -8.92 3.94
CA ASN A 70 1.27 -9.08 5.00
C ASN A 70 0.52 -10.42 4.81
N PRO A 71 1.19 -11.57 5.04
CA PRO A 71 0.64 -12.88 4.71
C PRO A 71 -0.64 -13.21 5.49
N ASP A 72 -0.84 -12.61 6.66
CA ASP A 72 -2.06 -12.76 7.45
C ASP A 72 -3.30 -12.20 6.73
N LEU A 73 -3.13 -11.28 5.78
CA LEU A 73 -4.22 -10.70 5.00
C LEU A 73 -4.72 -11.61 3.88
N ASP A 74 -3.98 -12.65 3.48
CA ASP A 74 -4.44 -13.55 2.43
C ASP A 74 -5.71 -14.31 2.84
N ALA A 75 -5.84 -14.61 4.14
CA ALA A 75 -7.02 -15.20 4.74
C ALA A 75 -8.17 -14.19 4.99
N LYS A 76 -8.01 -12.91 4.64
CA LYS A 76 -8.98 -11.83 4.89
C LYS A 76 -9.32 -11.04 3.61
N PRO A 77 -9.94 -11.67 2.60
CA PRO A 77 -10.19 -11.04 1.31
C PRO A 77 -11.03 -9.75 1.40
N ASP A 78 -12.03 -9.70 2.29
CA ASP A 78 -12.88 -8.51 2.47
C ASP A 78 -12.09 -7.32 3.04
N VAL A 79 -11.19 -7.58 4.00
CA VAL A 79 -10.30 -6.55 4.57
C VAL A 79 -9.36 -6.02 3.49
N VAL A 80 -8.83 -6.89 2.65
CA VAL A 80 -7.96 -6.48 1.53
C VAL A 80 -8.73 -5.66 0.50
N ALA A 81 -9.97 -6.03 0.19
CA ALA A 81 -10.82 -5.24 -0.71
C ALA A 81 -11.06 -3.82 -0.16
N GLU A 82 -11.31 -3.68 1.14
CA GLU A 82 -11.43 -2.36 1.78
C GLU A 82 -10.10 -1.59 1.81
N LEU A 83 -8.95 -2.26 2.00
CA LEU A 83 -7.64 -1.63 1.89
C LEU A 83 -7.39 -1.11 0.46
N VAL A 84 -7.76 -1.87 -0.57
CA VAL A 84 -7.69 -1.43 -1.97
C VAL A 84 -8.55 -0.17 -2.17
N LYS A 85 -9.80 -0.17 -1.66
CA LYS A 85 -10.67 1.02 -1.73
C LYS A 85 -10.05 2.24 -1.03
N LEU A 86 -9.43 2.06 0.14
CA LEU A 86 -8.71 3.13 0.83
C LEU A 86 -7.57 3.67 -0.03
N VAL A 87 -6.76 2.80 -0.65
CA VAL A 87 -5.68 3.21 -1.56
C VAL A 87 -6.22 3.95 -2.78
N ARG A 88 -7.30 3.47 -3.41
CA ARG A 88 -7.96 4.16 -4.53
C ARG A 88 -8.53 5.51 -4.14
N GLY A 89 -9.06 5.63 -2.93
CA GLY A 89 -9.60 6.88 -2.39
C GLY A 89 -8.56 7.98 -2.12
N LEU A 90 -7.27 7.70 -2.29
CA LEU A 90 -6.19 8.68 -2.13
C LEU A 90 -5.85 9.44 -3.41
N ALA A 91 -6.35 9.00 -4.57
CA ALA A 91 -6.18 9.69 -5.86
C ALA A 91 -6.70 11.14 -5.81
N LYS A 92 -6.10 12.05 -6.58
CA LYS A 92 -6.38 13.50 -6.51
C LYS A 92 -6.33 14.22 -7.84
#